data_AF-A0A168EV32-F1
#
_entry.id   AF-A0A168EV32-F1
#
_cell.length_a   1.000
_cell.length_b   1.000
_cell.length_c   1.000
_cell.angle_alpha   90.00
_cell.angle_beta   90.00
_cell.angle_gamma   90.00
#
_symmetry.space_group_name_H-M   'P 1'
#
loop_
_entity.id
_entity.type
_entity.pdbx_description
1 polymer ?
#
loop_
_entity_poly.entity_id
_entity_poly.type
_entity_poly.pdbx_seq_one_letter_code
_entity_poly.pdbx_strand_id
1 'polypeptide(L)'
;MNYHIEITFRRWSYVGIARIRRLNATSPPAAVRDHFLQSEDATLVFLEQTQVPATKVQGHSLEQSDNPVGVGYILMGQAPGQVSQMVSHEPSAGKEDHEPTRRYLY
;
A
#
# COMPACT_ATOMS: atom_id res chain seq x y z
N MET A 1 -0.78 7.71 1.61
CA MET A 1 -1.35 6.40 1.96
C MET A 1 -2.20 5.93 0.79
N ASN A 2 -2.29 4.65 0.51
CA ASN A 2 -3.08 4.13 -0.61
C ASN A 2 -4.25 3.31 -0.09
N TYR A 3 -5.39 3.38 -0.78
CA TYR A 3 -6.44 2.39 -0.63
C TYR A 3 -6.13 1.23 -1.55
N HIS A 4 -6.19 0.02 -1.02
CA HIS A 4 -6.16 -1.23 -1.78
C HIS A 4 -7.54 -1.83 -1.68
N ILE A 5 -8.25 -1.86 -2.80
CA ILE A 5 -9.63 -2.31 -2.87
C ILE A 5 -9.65 -3.54 -3.77
N GLU A 6 -10.22 -4.63 -3.27
CA GLU A 6 -10.46 -5.80 -4.10
C GLU A 6 -11.61 -5.52 -5.07
N ILE A 7 -11.39 -5.78 -6.36
CA ILE A 7 -12.39 -5.60 -7.41
C ILE A 7 -12.59 -6.93 -8.11
N THR A 8 -13.86 -7.37 -8.13
CA THR A 8 -14.28 -8.57 -8.84
C THR A 8 -15.01 -8.20 -10.12
N PHE A 9 -14.42 -8.56 -11.25
CA PHE A 9 -15.06 -8.39 -12.55
C PHE A 9 -15.98 -9.58 -12.80
N ARG A 10 -17.25 -9.42 -12.43
CA ARG A 10 -18.30 -10.48 -12.50
C ARG A 10 -18.35 -11.18 -13.86
N ARG A 11 -18.11 -10.44 -14.95
CA ARG A 11 -18.18 -10.98 -16.31
C ARG A 11 -17.04 -11.95 -16.63
N TRP A 12 -15.87 -11.76 -16.03
CA TRP A 12 -14.64 -12.51 -16.36
C TRP A 12 -14.14 -13.36 -15.19
N SER A 13 -14.90 -13.42 -14.09
CA SER A 13 -14.54 -14.09 -12.84
C SER A 13 -13.11 -13.76 -12.36
N TYR A 14 -12.66 -12.54 -12.67
CA TYR A 14 -11.32 -12.07 -12.36
C TYR A 14 -11.35 -11.21 -11.10
N VAL A 15 -10.45 -11.50 -10.17
CA VAL A 15 -10.23 -10.71 -8.95
C VAL A 15 -8.92 -9.95 -9.10
N GLY A 16 -9.01 -8.63 -9.01
CA GLY A 16 -7.86 -7.71 -9.04
C GLY A 16 -7.85 -6.80 -7.83
N ILE A 17 -6.76 -6.07 -7.67
CA ILE A 17 -6.62 -5.00 -6.68
C ILE A 17 -6.60 -3.66 -7.42
N ALA A 18 -7.49 -2.77 -7.02
CA ALA A 18 -7.37 -1.35 -7.35
C ALA A 18 -6.57 -0.64 -6.27
N ARG A 19 -5.51 0.03 -6.70
CA ARG A 19 -4.68 0.88 -5.86
C ARG A 19 -4.99 2.33 -6.17
N ILE A 20 -5.55 3.03 -5.18
CA ILE A 20 -5.98 4.42 -5.29
C ILE A 20 -5.18 5.26 -4.30
N ARG A 21 -4.62 6.39 -4.76
CA ARG A 21 -3.92 7.33 -3.88
C ARG A 21 -4.94 8.02 -2.98
N ARG A 22 -4.74 7.98 -1.65
CA ARG A 22 -5.58 8.74 -0.71
C ARG A 22 -5.31 10.24 -0.88
N LEU A 23 -6.40 11.00 -0.99
CA LEU A 23 -6.37 12.46 -0.97
C LEU A 23 -6.61 12.99 0.44
N ASN A 24 -5.82 13.97 0.84
CA ASN A 24 -5.93 14.67 2.11
C ASN A 24 -5.44 16.12 1.94
N ALA A 25 -5.62 16.94 2.99
CA ALA A 25 -5.23 18.36 2.97
C ALA A 25 -3.74 18.59 2.69
N THR A 26 -2.88 17.59 2.90
CA THR A 26 -1.43 17.66 2.65
C THR A 26 -1.02 16.94 1.36
N SER A 27 -1.97 16.55 0.52
CA SER A 27 -1.68 15.89 -0.74
C SER A 27 -1.08 16.88 -1.74
N PRO A 28 -0.08 16.46 -2.53
CA PRO A 28 0.51 17.33 -3.53
C PRO A 28 -0.48 17.68 -4.64
N PRO A 29 -0.19 18.71 -5.46
CA PRO A 29 -1.02 19.09 -6.60
C PRO A 29 -1.30 17.92 -7.56
N ALA A 30 -2.42 17.97 -8.28
CA ALA A 30 -2.88 16.87 -9.15
C ALA A 30 -1.82 16.40 -10.14
N ALA A 31 -1.15 17.31 -10.85
CA ALA A 31 -0.09 16.97 -11.80
C ALA A 31 1.07 16.16 -11.17
N VAL A 32 1.44 16.49 -9.93
CA VAL A 32 2.48 15.76 -9.19
C VAL A 32 1.99 14.37 -8.78
N ARG A 33 0.71 14.25 -8.41
CA ARG A 33 0.09 12.96 -8.07
C ARG A 33 -0.01 12.04 -9.29
N ASP A 34 -0.36 12.60 -10.44
CA ASP A 34 -0.40 11.87 -11.71
C ASP A 34 1.00 11.40 -12.10
N HIS A 35 2.03 12.24 -11.94
CA HIS A 35 3.41 11.83 -12.18
C HIS A 35 3.86 10.68 -11.26
N PHE A 36 3.49 10.70 -9.98
CA PHE A 36 3.75 9.57 -9.08
C PHE A 36 3.05 8.29 -9.55
N LEU A 37 1.80 8.37 -10.00
CA LEU A 37 1.07 7.22 -10.52
C LEU A 37 1.74 6.64 -11.77
N GLN A 38 2.13 7.50 -12.71
CA GLN A 38 2.85 7.11 -13.92
C GLN A 38 4.21 6.47 -13.60
N SER A 39 4.93 7.02 -12.62
CA SER A 39 6.22 6.47 -12.19
C SER A 39 6.04 5.09 -11.56
N GLU A 40 4.99 4.90 -10.77
CA GLU A 40 4.63 3.61 -10.16
C GLU A 40 4.24 2.57 -11.22
N ASP A 41 3.38 2.95 -12.17
CA ASP A 41 2.99 2.12 -13.33
C ASP A 41 4.21 1.69 -14.16
N ALA A 42 5.04 2.65 -14.58
CA ALA A 42 6.24 2.38 -15.36
C ALA A 42 7.22 1.45 -14.62
N THR A 43 7.34 1.62 -13.30
CA THR A 43 8.17 0.74 -12.46
C THR A 43 7.61 -0.67 -12.43
N LEU A 44 6.30 -0.85 -12.24
CA LEU A 44 5.68 -2.17 -12.23
C LEU A 44 5.82 -2.87 -13.59
N VAL A 45 5.58 -2.15 -14.69
CA VAL A 45 5.76 -2.67 -16.05
C VAL A 45 7.22 -3.04 -16.31
N PHE A 46 8.18 -2.27 -15.80
CA PHE A 46 9.60 -2.63 -15.86
C PHE A 46 9.90 -3.90 -15.06
N LEU A 47 9.38 -4.02 -13.83
CA LEU A 47 9.61 -5.17 -12.97
C LEU A 47 9.04 -6.46 -13.57
N GLU A 48 7.94 -6.41 -14.33
CA GLU A 48 7.40 -7.55 -15.08
C GLU A 48 8.42 -8.16 -16.06
N GLN A 49 9.42 -7.38 -16.50
CA GLN A 49 10.47 -7.83 -17.41
C GLN A 49 11.68 -8.42 -16.67
N THR A 50 11.67 -8.38 -15.34
CA THR A 50 12.75 -8.87 -14.48
C THR A 50 12.37 -10.21 -13.82
N GLN A 51 13.31 -10.77 -13.05
CA GLN A 51 13.04 -11.97 -12.23
C GLN A 51 12.43 -11.64 -10.86
N VAL A 52 12.18 -10.36 -10.58
CA VAL A 52 11.57 -9.93 -9.31
C VAL A 52 10.07 -10.27 -9.35
N PRO A 53 9.52 -10.99 -8.35
CA PRO A 53 8.10 -11.23 -8.27
C PRO A 53 7.35 -9.91 -8.09
N ALA A 54 6.71 -9.44 -9.17
CA ALA A 54 5.90 -8.24 -9.18
C ALA A 54 4.49 -8.56 -9.65
N THR A 55 3.53 -7.81 -9.13
CA THR A 55 2.15 -7.90 -9.59
C THR A 55 2.01 -7.31 -10.98
N LYS A 56 1.32 -8.03 -11.86
CA LYS A 56 1.01 -7.56 -13.21
C LYS A 56 0.04 -6.38 -13.20
N VAL A 57 0.36 -5.32 -13.93
CA VAL A 57 -0.56 -4.21 -14.19
C VAL A 57 -1.54 -4.60 -15.29
N GLN A 58 -2.81 -4.33 -15.06
CA GLN A 58 -3.89 -4.58 -16.01
C GLN A 58 -4.42 -3.31 -16.67
N GLY A 59 -4.24 -2.17 -16.00
CA GLY A 59 -4.59 -0.86 -16.52
C GLY A 59 -4.39 0.20 -15.45
N HIS A 60 -4.32 1.44 -15.87
CA HIS A 60 -4.28 2.59 -14.98
C HIS A 60 -5.07 3.74 -15.61
N SER A 61 -5.46 4.71 -14.79
CA SER A 61 -6.00 5.98 -15.29
C SER A 61 -5.56 7.10 -14.36
N LEU A 62 -5.31 8.28 -14.93
CA LEU A 62 -4.91 9.46 -14.19
C LEU A 62 -6.11 10.23 -13.66
N GLU A 63 -5.89 11.10 -12.69
CA GLU A 63 -6.97 11.96 -12.19
C GLU A 63 -7.37 13.01 -13.21
N GLN A 64 -6.40 13.62 -13.89
CA GLN A 64 -6.65 14.70 -14.84
C GLN A 64 -7.03 14.21 -16.25
N SER A 65 -7.11 12.89 -16.47
CA SER A 65 -7.62 12.31 -17.72
C SER A 65 -9.14 12.31 -17.78
N ASP A 66 -9.75 11.95 -18.91
CA ASP A 66 -11.19 11.70 -19.03
C ASP A 66 -11.58 10.39 -18.31
N ASN A 67 -11.32 10.36 -17.01
CA ASN A 67 -11.46 9.22 -16.14
C ASN A 67 -12.79 9.32 -15.39
N PRO A 68 -13.77 8.44 -15.68
CA PRO A 68 -15.08 8.49 -15.04
C PRO A 68 -15.05 8.18 -13.53
N VAL A 69 -13.94 7.63 -13.02
CA VAL A 69 -13.76 7.32 -11.59
C VAL A 69 -13.38 8.58 -10.80
N GLY A 70 -12.85 9.62 -11.46
CA GLY A 70 -12.51 10.91 -10.85
C GLY A 70 -11.28 10.90 -9.94
N VAL A 71 -10.59 9.76 -9.80
CA VAL A 71 -9.34 9.62 -9.05
C VAL A 71 -8.36 8.75 -9.81
N GLY A 72 -7.06 9.04 -9.65
CA GLY A 72 -6.01 8.22 -10.23
C GLY A 72 -5.93 6.82 -9.60
N TYR A 73 -5.87 5.78 -10.43
CA TYR A 73 -5.81 4.39 -9.98
C TYR A 73 -4.89 3.52 -10.83
N ILE A 74 -4.39 2.45 -10.23
CA ILE A 74 -3.73 1.33 -10.93
C ILE A 74 -4.54 0.06 -10.61
N LEU A 75 -4.99 -0.63 -11.66
CA LEU A 75 -5.55 -1.97 -11.59
C LEU A 75 -4.41 -2.97 -11.78
N MET A 76 -4.26 -3.84 -10.80
CA MET A 76 -3.17 -4.78 -10.72
C MET A 76 -3.71 -6.12 -10.26
N GLY A 77 -3.04 -7.21 -10.63
CA GLY A 77 -3.46 -8.53 -10.20
C GLY A 77 -3.35 -8.77 -8.70
N GLN A 78 -3.97 -9.83 -8.21
CA GLN A 78 -3.71 -10.25 -6.85
C GLN A 78 -2.35 -10.98 -6.81
N ALA A 79 -1.43 -10.51 -5.97
CA ALA A 79 -0.19 -11.23 -5.74
C ALA A 79 -0.48 -12.55 -5.00
N PRO A 80 0.10 -13.69 -5.42
CA PRO A 80 0.00 -14.92 -4.65
C PRO A 80 0.84 -14.80 -3.39
N GLY A 81 0.26 -15.14 -2.24
CA GLY A 81 0.97 -15.18 -0.96
C GLY A 81 0.19 -14.56 0.19
N GLN A 82 0.72 -14.71 1.39
CA GLN A 82 0.18 -14.12 2.62
C GLN A 82 1.20 -13.11 3.17
N VAL A 83 0.71 -11.98 3.66
CA VAL A 83 1.57 -11.01 4.34
C VAL A 83 2.17 -11.68 5.56
N SER A 84 3.50 -11.72 5.64
CA SER A 84 4.18 -12.26 6.80
C SER A 84 3.84 -11.40 8.02
N GLN A 85 3.33 -12.04 9.06
CA GLN A 85 3.26 -11.44 10.38
C GLN A 85 4.68 -11.46 10.93
N MET A 86 5.48 -10.46 10.56
CA MET A 86 6.76 -10.24 11.22
C MET A 86 6.45 -10.04 12.71
N VAL A 87 6.72 -11.08 13.50
CA VAL A 87 6.40 -11.09 14.93
C VAL A 87 7.18 -9.94 15.55
N SER A 88 6.46 -8.93 16.02
CA SER A 88 7.01 -7.94 16.93
C SER A 88 7.54 -8.72 18.13
N HIS A 89 8.84 -8.93 18.22
CA HIS A 89 9.45 -9.31 19.49
C HIS A 89 9.31 -8.09 20.38
N GLU A 90 8.23 -8.02 21.15
CA GLU A 90 8.24 -7.20 22.36
C GLU A 90 9.39 -7.74 23.20
N PRO A 91 10.35 -6.91 23.64
CA PRO A 91 11.35 -7.37 24.58
C PRO A 91 10.58 -7.89 25.79
N SER A 92 10.75 -9.18 26.10
CA SER A 92 10.27 -9.74 27.35
C SER A 92 10.78 -8.81 28.44
N ALA A 93 9.86 -8.09 29.08
CA ALA A 93 10.16 -7.39 30.31
C ALA A 93 10.71 -8.46 31.25
N GLY A 94 12.03 -8.49 31.39
CA GLY A 94 12.68 -9.23 32.45
C GLY A 94 11.95 -8.83 33.72
N LYS A 95 11.50 -9.82 34.48
CA LYS A 95 10.90 -9.59 35.78
C LYS A 95 11.89 -8.76 36.58
N GLU A 96 11.61 -7.47 36.74
CA GLU A 96 12.31 -6.65 37.72
C GLU A 96 11.99 -7.25 39.07
N ASP A 97 13.00 -7.89 39.67
CA ASP A 97 12.94 -8.37 41.04
C ASP A 97 12.63 -7.17 41.94
N HIS A 98 11.42 -7.17 42.50
CA HIS A 98 11.00 -6.23 43.52
C HIS A 98 11.90 -6.36 44.76
N GLU A 99 12.72 -5.34 45.04
CA GLU A 99 13.28 -5.10 46.38
C GLU A 99 12.62 -3.84 47.00
N PRO A 100 12.13 -3.89 48.25
CA PRO A 100 11.25 -2.85 48.77
C PRO A 100 12.01 -1.63 49.34
N THR A 101 11.55 -0.45 48.92
CA THR A 101 11.42 0.82 49.69
C THR A 101 12.63 1.35 50.48
N ARG A 102 13.19 2.48 50.04
CA ARG A 102 13.64 3.55 50.97
C ARG A 102 13.06 4.90 50.57
N ARG A 103 12.19 5.41 51.45
CA ARG A 103 11.68 6.78 51.47
C ARG A 103 12.84 7.76 51.60
N TYR A 104 12.88 8.79 50.76
CA TYR A 104 13.50 10.06 51.11
C TYR A 104 12.47 11.17 50.89
N LEU A 105 12.03 11.76 52.01
CA LEU A 105 11.30 13.01 52.08
C LEU A 105 12.31 14.15 51.96
N TYR A 106 12.04 15.12 51.08
CA TYR A 106 12.38 16.53 51.27
C TYR A 106 11.26 17.37 50.65
#